data_AF-A0A1Q4E8A2-F1
#
_entry.id   AF-A0A1Q4E8A2-F1
#
_cell.length_a   1.000
_cell.length_b   1.000
_cell.length_c   1.000
_cell.angle_alpha   90.00
_cell.angle_beta   90.00
_cell.angle_gamma   90.00
#
_symmetry.space_group_name_H-M   'P 1'
#
loop_
_entity.id
_entity.type
_entity.pdbx_description
1 polymer ?
#
loop_
_entity_poly.entity_id
_entity_poly.type
_entity_poly.pdbx_seq_one_letter_code
_entity_poly.pdbx_strand_id
1 'polypeptide(L)'
;MYKSEEYQPAYRADIDGLRTVAVVSVVAFHLFGSLLGRGFLGVDVFFVISGFLITTILVRECERGDYSILGFYGRRVRRIMPVLTLVIAVTTLAVTLTFLPTELMGYGKSALATFAFISNIYF
;
A
#
# COMPACT_ATOMS: atom_id res chain seq x y z
N MET A 1 -24.75 -31.24 17.90
CA MET A 1 -23.95 -30.78 16.75
C MET A 1 -24.06 -29.27 16.67
N TYR A 2 -23.09 -28.53 17.21
CA TYR A 2 -23.04 -27.08 17.05
C TYR A 2 -22.49 -26.81 15.65
N LYS A 3 -23.32 -26.27 14.77
CA LYS A 3 -22.89 -25.83 13.44
C LYS A 3 -22.00 -24.61 13.68
N SER A 4 -20.70 -24.74 13.45
CA SER A 4 -19.79 -23.59 13.49
C SER A 4 -20.22 -22.64 12.38
N GLU A 5 -20.98 -21.61 12.73
CA GLU A 5 -21.23 -20.50 11.82
C GLU A 5 -19.88 -19.93 11.41
N GLU A 6 -19.58 -20.06 10.13
CA GLU A 6 -18.37 -19.55 9.52
C GLU A 6 -18.46 -18.03 9.53
N TYR A 7 -17.99 -17.40 10.62
CA TYR A 7 -17.95 -15.96 10.76
C TYR A 7 -16.98 -15.38 9.72
N GLN A 8 -17.54 -14.97 8.59
CA GLN A 8 -16.84 -14.20 7.57
C GLN A 8 -16.62 -12.79 8.13
N PRO A 9 -15.37 -12.31 8.26
CA PRO A 9 -15.14 -10.96 8.75
C PRO A 9 -15.82 -9.98 7.79
N ALA A 10 -16.84 -9.28 8.29
CA ALA A 10 -17.59 -8.32 7.51
C ALA A 10 -16.63 -7.27 6.91
N TYR A 11 -16.64 -7.15 5.59
CA TYR A 11 -15.89 -6.13 4.89
C TYR A 11 -16.31 -4.74 5.39
N ARG A 12 -15.34 -3.96 5.89
CA ARG A 12 -15.56 -2.64 6.46
C ARG A 12 -15.26 -1.54 5.46
N ALA A 13 -16.24 -1.28 4.60
CA ALA A 13 -16.17 -0.26 3.57
C ALA A 13 -15.94 1.15 4.15
N ASP A 14 -16.41 1.40 5.37
CA ASP A 14 -16.22 2.66 6.09
C ASP A 14 -14.73 2.92 6.41
N ILE A 15 -14.00 1.92 6.90
CA ILE A 15 -12.56 2.01 7.16
C ILE A 15 -11.78 2.21 5.86
N ASP A 16 -12.10 1.44 4.82
CA ASP A 16 -11.43 1.57 3.53
C ASP A 16 -11.72 2.93 2.87
N GLY A 17 -12.92 3.48 3.08
CA GLY A 17 -13.27 4.85 2.70
C GLY A 17 -12.39 5.89 3.38
N LEU A 18 -12.21 5.79 4.69
CA LEU A 18 -11.33 6.70 5.44
C LEU A 18 -9.87 6.61 4.97
N ARG A 19 -9.38 5.40 4.68
CA ARG A 19 -8.04 5.21 4.11
C ARG A 19 -7.92 5.86 2.73
N THR A 20 -8.96 5.74 1.91
CA THR A 20 -9.01 6.39 0.59
C THR A 20 -8.93 7.91 0.73
N VAL A 21 -9.72 8.51 1.62
CA VAL A 21 -9.67 9.96 1.89
C VAL A 21 -8.28 10.40 2.34
N ALA A 22 -7.63 9.62 3.21
CA ALA A 22 -6.28 9.90 3.67
C ALA A 22 -5.26 9.90 2.50
N VAL A 23 -5.29 8.88 1.63
CA VAL A 23 -4.41 8.81 0.44
C VAL A 23 -4.68 9.94 -0.55
N VAL A 24 -5.95 10.24 -0.83
CA VAL A 24 -6.33 11.36 -1.73
C VAL A 24 -5.79 12.68 -1.19
N SER A 25 -5.84 12.89 0.13
CA SER A 25 -5.29 14.10 0.76
C SER A 25 -3.77 14.20 0.57
N VAL A 26 -3.04 13.07 0.65
CA VAL A 26 -1.59 13.03 0.40
C VAL A 26 -1.27 13.37 -1.06
N VAL A 27 -2.03 12.81 -2.01
CA VAL A 27 -1.88 13.10 -3.45
C VAL A 27 -2.17 14.57 -3.73
N ALA A 28 -3.29 15.10 -3.21
CA ALA A 28 -3.66 16.49 -3.36
C ALA A 28 -2.59 17.44 -2.82
N PHE A 29 -1.99 17.13 -1.67
CA PHE A 29 -0.87 17.91 -1.14
C PHE A 29 0.34 17.93 -2.08
N HIS A 30 0.71 16.80 -2.69
CA HIS A 30 1.83 16.78 -3.64
C HIS A 30 1.54 17.54 -4.94
N LEU A 31 0.27 17.61 -5.37
CA LEU A 31 -0.15 18.31 -6.59
C LEU A 31 -0.32 19.82 -6.38
N PHE A 32 -0.79 20.25 -5.20
CA PHE A 32 -1.21 21.63 -4.90
C PHE A 32 -0.43 22.26 -3.74
N GLY A 33 0.74 21.71 -3.39
CA GLY A 33 1.46 21.91 -2.11
C GLY A 33 1.83 23.33 -1.70
N SER A 34 1.72 24.33 -2.59
CA SER A 34 1.88 25.74 -2.21
C SER A 34 0.71 26.30 -1.39
N LEU A 35 -0.47 25.65 -1.40
CA LEU A 35 -1.70 26.12 -0.73
C LEU A 35 -2.03 25.40 0.58
N LEU A 36 -1.42 24.25 0.86
CA LEU A 36 -1.81 23.37 1.96
C LEU A 36 -0.63 23.15 2.91
N GLY A 37 -0.62 23.82 4.05
CA GLY A 37 0.34 23.51 5.11
C GLY A 37 0.13 22.09 5.68
N ARG A 38 1.23 21.36 5.94
CA ARG A 38 1.28 20.04 6.61
C ARG A 38 0.63 18.86 5.86
N GLY A 39 1.23 18.44 4.74
CA GLY A 39 0.86 17.22 4.00
C GLY A 39 1.05 15.88 4.73
N PHE A 40 1.66 15.89 5.91
CA PHE A 40 1.94 14.68 6.69
C PHE A 40 0.71 14.09 7.40
N LEU A 41 -0.33 14.89 7.65
CA LEU A 41 -1.51 14.43 8.37
C LEU A 41 -2.23 13.26 7.66
N GLY A 42 -2.32 13.30 6.32
CA GLY A 42 -2.91 12.21 5.55
C GLY A 42 -2.10 10.91 5.66
N VAL A 43 -0.77 11.03 5.70
CA VAL A 43 0.13 9.89 5.88
C VAL A 43 -0.06 9.26 7.26
N ASP A 44 -0.09 10.09 8.31
CA ASP A 44 -0.28 9.64 9.70
C ASP A 44 -1.61 8.92 9.88
N VAL A 45 -2.71 9.51 9.39
CA VAL A 45 -4.05 8.92 9.47
C VAL A 45 -4.10 7.58 8.72
N PHE A 46 -3.53 7.51 7.52
CA PHE A 46 -3.48 6.26 6.76
C PHE A 46 -2.74 5.15 7.50
N PHE A 47 -1.60 5.46 8.12
CA PHE A 47 -0.81 4.47 8.85
C PHE A 47 -1.49 4.03 10.15
N VAL A 48 -2.09 4.95 10.92
CA VAL A 48 -2.84 4.61 12.14
C VAL A 48 -3.99 3.66 11.83
N ILE A 49 -4.80 3.96 10.80
CA ILE A 49 -5.94 3.11 10.41
C ILE A 49 -5.44 1.75 9.90
N SER A 50 -4.38 1.74 9.10
CA SER A 50 -3.80 0.49 8.59
C SER A 50 -3.24 -0.37 9.73
N GLY A 51 -2.57 0.23 10.71
CA GLY A 51 -2.07 -0.44 11.91
C GLY A 51 -3.20 -1.06 12.73
N PHE A 52 -4.28 -0.30 13.00
CA PHE A 52 -5.46 -0.83 13.68
C PHE A 52 -6.05 -2.06 12.98
N LEU A 53 -6.20 -2.01 11.65
CA LEU A 53 -6.75 -3.11 10.87
C LEU A 53 -5.82 -4.33 10.86
N ILE A 54 -4.51 -4.10 10.66
CA ILE A 54 -3.48 -5.14 10.71
C ILE A 54 -3.54 -5.87 12.05
N THR A 55 -3.46 -5.13 13.15
CA THR A 55 -3.47 -5.70 14.50
C THR A 55 -4.76 -6.46 14.78
N THR A 56 -5.92 -5.92 14.38
CA THR A 56 -7.22 -6.60 14.55
C THR A 56 -7.26 -7.94 13.80
N ILE A 57 -6.74 -7.99 12.57
CA ILE A 57 -6.65 -9.23 11.79
C ILE A 57 -5.74 -10.23 12.49
N LEU A 58 -4.57 -9.78 12.95
CA LEU A 58 -3.59 -10.64 13.63
C LEU A 58 -4.12 -11.22 14.94
N VAL A 59 -4.76 -10.39 15.77
CA VAL A 59 -5.37 -10.84 17.03
C VAL A 59 -6.43 -11.91 16.77
N ARG A 60 -7.31 -11.71 15.80
CA ARG A 60 -8.34 -12.68 15.43
C ARG A 60 -7.76 -13.99 14.90
N GLU A 61 -6.70 -13.93 14.10
CA GLU A 61 -6.02 -15.14 13.60
C GLU A 61 -5.34 -15.90 14.75
N CYS A 62 -4.76 -15.18 15.72
CA CYS A 62 -4.21 -15.78 16.94
C CYS A 62 -5.29 -16.44 17.81
N GLU A 63 -6.42 -15.77 18.04
CA GLU A 63 -7.55 -16.31 18.82
C GLU A 63 -8.13 -17.60 18.21
N ARG A 64 -8.10 -17.71 16.87
CA ARG A 64 -8.53 -18.90 16.13
C ARG A 64 -7.50 -20.03 16.08
N GLY A 65 -6.25 -19.76 16.46
CA GLY A 65 -5.14 -20.72 16.34
C GLY A 65 -4.58 -20.88 14.92
N ASP A 66 -5.06 -20.11 13.94
CA ASP A 66 -4.69 -20.21 12.52
C ASP A 66 -3.66 -19.14 12.11
N TYR A 67 -2.94 -18.56 13.07
CA TYR A 67 -1.96 -17.51 12.81
C TYR A 67 -0.79 -18.01 11.97
N SER A 68 -0.50 -17.29 10.88
CA SER A 68 0.66 -17.52 10.04
C SER A 68 1.21 -16.21 9.50
N ILE A 69 2.45 -15.88 9.89
CA ILE A 69 3.19 -14.73 9.34
C ILE A 69 3.32 -14.84 7.81
N LEU A 70 3.68 -16.03 7.34
CA LEU A 70 3.80 -16.33 5.91
C LEU A 70 2.45 -16.19 5.19
N GLY A 71 1.36 -16.67 5.79
CA GLY A 71 0.01 -16.48 5.26
C GLY A 71 -0.39 -15.00 5.20
N PHE A 72 -0.09 -14.25 6.26
CA PHE A 72 -0.37 -12.82 6.37
C PHE A 72 0.36 -11.98 5.32
N TYR A 73 1.66 -12.22 5.13
CA TYR A 73 2.43 -11.55 4.07
C TYR A 73 2.05 -12.08 2.68
N GLY A 74 1.77 -13.37 2.53
CA GLY A 74 1.33 -13.97 1.27
C GLY A 74 0.04 -13.34 0.72
N ARG A 75 -0.95 -13.09 1.59
CA ARG A 75 -2.18 -12.36 1.21
C ARG A 75 -1.88 -10.93 0.74
N ARG A 76 -0.93 -10.25 1.39
CA ARG A 76 -0.51 -8.88 1.01
C ARG A 76 0.22 -8.86 -0.33
N VAL A 77 1.17 -9.76 -0.51
CA VAL A 77 1.93 -9.90 -1.76
C VAL A 77 0.98 -10.17 -2.93
N ARG A 78 0.03 -11.11 -2.79
CA ARG A 78 -0.95 -11.39 -3.85
C ARG A 78 -1.87 -10.21 -4.19
N ARG A 79 -2.08 -9.30 -3.23
CA ARG A 79 -2.88 -8.07 -3.44
C ARG A 79 -2.05 -6.93 -4.05
N ILE A 80 -0.82 -6.72 -3.58
CA ILE A 80 -0.01 -5.53 -3.92
C ILE A 80 0.85 -5.77 -5.17
N MET A 81 1.47 -6.94 -5.32
CA MET A 81 2.39 -7.22 -6.43
C MET A 81 1.77 -7.04 -7.82
N PRO A 82 0.53 -7.49 -8.10
CA PRO A 82 -0.03 -7.33 -9.44
C PRO A 82 -0.14 -5.86 -9.87
N VAL A 83 -0.60 -5.00 -8.95
CA VAL A 83 -0.74 -3.56 -9.22
C VAL A 83 0.63 -2.89 -9.31
N LEU A 84 1.57 -3.24 -8.42
CA LEU A 84 2.93 -2.72 -8.46
C LEU A 84 3.63 -3.03 -9.79
N THR A 85 3.62 -4.29 -10.21
CA THR A 85 4.24 -4.72 -11.47
C THR A 85 3.58 -4.04 -12.67
N LEU A 86 2.26 -3.89 -12.67
CA LEU A 86 1.55 -3.16 -13.72
C LEU A 86 2.00 -1.70 -13.78
N VAL A 87 2.06 -1.00 -12.65
CA VAL A 87 2.51 0.39 -12.59
C VAL A 87 3.95 0.51 -13.10
N ILE A 88 4.87 -0.34 -12.62
CA ILE A 88 6.27 -0.35 -13.08
C ILE A 88 6.35 -0.63 -14.59
N ALA A 89 5.57 -1.57 -15.12
CA ALA A 89 5.57 -1.87 -16.55
C ALA A 89 5.10 -0.68 -17.38
N VAL A 90 3.99 -0.04 -16.97
CA VAL A 90 3.43 1.13 -17.65
C VAL A 90 4.38 2.33 -17.57
N THR A 91 4.98 2.59 -16.40
CA THR A 91 5.95 3.67 -16.25
C THR A 91 7.23 3.39 -17.02
N THR A 92 7.67 2.13 -17.08
CA THR A 92 8.85 1.73 -17.89
C THR A 92 8.59 2.04 -19.35
N LEU A 93 7.42 1.64 -19.87
CA LEU A 93 7.03 1.93 -21.25
C LEU A 93 7.00 3.44 -21.51
N ALA A 94 6.33 4.21 -20.65
CA ALA A 94 6.24 5.66 -20.79
C ALA A 94 7.63 6.34 -20.78
N VAL A 95 8.49 5.96 -19.85
CA VAL A 95 9.85 6.50 -19.71
C VAL A 95 10.73 6.13 -20.91
N THR A 96 10.65 4.90 -21.43
CA THR A 96 11.42 4.53 -22.63
C THR A 96 11.06 5.34 -23.89
N LEU A 97 9.86 5.92 -23.93
CA LEU A 97 9.39 6.75 -25.04
C LEU A 97 9.67 8.25 -24.84
N THR A 98 9.95 8.69 -23.61
CA THR A 98 10.00 10.12 -23.25
C THR A 98 11.33 10.61 -22.69
N PHE A 99 12.12 9.74 -22.05
CA PHE A 99 13.35 10.13 -21.35
C PHE A 99 14.60 9.99 -22.22
N LEU A 100 15.65 10.75 -21.88
CA LEU A 100 16.96 10.58 -22.50
C LEU A 100 17.67 9.32 -21.98
N PRO A 101 18.59 8.70 -22.77
CA PRO A 101 19.32 7.51 -22.35
C PRO A 101 20.07 7.68 -21.01
N THR A 102 20.54 8.88 -20.71
CA THR A 102 21.23 9.22 -19.45
C THR A 102 20.30 9.19 -18.23
N GLU A 103 19.00 9.45 -18.41
CA GLU A 103 18.01 9.48 -17.34
C GLU A 103 17.48 8.07 -17.00
N LEU A 104 17.53 7.14 -17.96
CA LEU A 104 17.08 5.75 -17.79
C LEU A 104 17.81 5.03 -16.66
N MET A 105 19.08 5.37 -16.40
CA MET A 105 19.86 4.74 -15.34
C MET A 105 19.39 5.17 -13.94
N GLY A 106 18.94 6.41 -13.78
CA GLY A 106 18.31 6.88 -12.54
C GLY A 106 16.92 6.26 -12.33
N TYR A 107 16.15 6.16 -13.41
CA TYR A 107 14.87 5.45 -13.40
C TYR A 107 15.03 3.97 -12.99
N GLY A 108 15.99 3.25 -13.56
CA GLY A 108 16.22 1.83 -13.26
C GLY A 108 16.49 1.58 -11.77
N LYS A 109 17.29 2.45 -11.12
CA LYS A 109 17.52 2.39 -9.67
C LYS A 109 16.24 2.64 -8.87
N SER A 110 15.46 3.64 -9.28
CA SER A 110 14.17 3.97 -8.65
C SER A 110 13.14 2.84 -8.78
N ALA A 111 13.06 2.23 -9.96
CA ALA A 111 12.18 1.09 -10.24
C ALA A 111 12.58 -0.14 -9.41
N LEU A 112 13.88 -0.44 -9.31
CA LEU A 112 14.40 -1.52 -8.46
C LEU A 112 14.13 -1.27 -6.97
N ALA A 113 14.39 -0.06 -6.49
CA ALA A 113 14.11 0.31 -5.10
C ALA A 113 12.61 0.18 -4.77
N THR A 114 11.74 0.55 -5.72
CA THR A 114 10.28 0.43 -5.59
C THR A 114 9.82 -1.03 -5.61
N PHE A 115 10.37 -1.84 -6.53
CA PHE A 115 10.08 -3.27 -6.59
C PHE A 115 10.51 -4.00 -5.30
N ALA A 116 11.65 -3.62 -4.73
CA ALA A 116 12.18 -4.17 -3.49
C ALA A 116 11.54 -3.56 -2.22
N PHE A 117 10.58 -2.64 -2.34
CA PHE A 117 9.94 -1.94 -1.22
C PHE A 117 10.92 -1.18 -0.30
N ILE A 118 12.03 -0.68 -0.86
CA ILE A 118 13.05 0.11 -0.14
C ILE A 118 13.12 1.57 -0.60
N SER A 119 12.11 2.05 -1.33
CA SER A 119 12.08 3.44 -1.85
C SER A 119 12.26 4.50 -0.76
N ASN A 120 11.73 4.28 0.45
CA ASN A 120 11.86 5.24 1.55
C ASN A 120 13.30 5.38 2.09
N ILE A 121 14.21 4.45 1.75
CA ILE A 121 15.64 4.53 2.09
C ILE A 121 16.44 5.12 0.92
N TYR A 122 15.97 4.87 -0.30
CA TYR A 122 16.65 5.31 -1.52
C TYR A 122 16.44 6.80 -1.82
N PHE A 123 15.25 7.34 -1.51
CA PHE A 123 14.87 8.74 -1.72
C PHE A 123 15.11 9.62 -0.49
#